data_AF-A0A6A5SJR0-F1
#
_entry.id   AF-A0A6A5SJR0-F1
#
_cell.length_a   1.000
_cell.length_b   1.000
_cell.length_c   1.000
_cell.angle_alpha   90.00
_cell.angle_beta   90.00
_cell.angle_gamma   90.00
#
_symmetry.space_group_name_H-M   'P 1'
#
loop_
_entity.id
_entity.type
_entity.pdbx_description
1 polymer ?
#
loop_
_entity_poly.entity_id
_entity_poly.type
_entity_poly.pdbx_seq_one_letter_code
_entity_poly.pdbx_strand_id
1 'polypeptide(L)'
;MARRSTLADKLELDAILKKSMVQHNKHKYLPLTATTIHRLSPFWKGAKPIADMKIFDCIKIGHEINNVHADHAVAALGRIGEHCTHLLVVAPIQTSELGNVFNREEGNVAFSNDWEQILRCFPNLKWLAFVHPQDVPTRFSLATFHALRTAIVNHQSALALGKFEVNIPPAVLANFAHNVAPAPTN
;
A
#
# COMPACT_ATOMS: atom_id res chain seq x y z
N MET A 1 -12.76 42.54 -18.45
CA MET A 1 -11.74 41.88 -19.29
C MET A 1 -11.53 40.47 -18.75
N ALA A 2 -12.22 39.47 -19.31
CA ALA A 2 -12.18 38.10 -18.82
C ALA A 2 -10.89 37.42 -19.32
N ARG A 3 -9.97 37.09 -18.40
CA ARG A 3 -8.82 36.24 -18.69
C ARG A 3 -9.35 34.86 -19.11
N ARG A 4 -9.26 34.54 -20.40
CA ARG A 4 -9.37 33.18 -20.91
C ARG A 4 -8.28 32.34 -20.25
N SER A 5 -8.65 31.52 -19.27
CA SER A 5 -7.78 30.44 -18.76
C SER A 5 -7.58 29.47 -19.92
N THR A 6 -6.44 29.55 -20.59
CA THR A 6 -6.04 28.54 -21.56
C THR A 6 -5.86 27.21 -20.82
N LEU A 7 -6.23 26.11 -21.46
CA LEU A 7 -6.05 24.73 -20.97
C LEU A 7 -4.59 24.42 -20.54
N ALA A 8 -3.63 25.28 -20.88
CA ALA A 8 -2.21 25.17 -20.57
C ALA A 8 -1.83 25.44 -19.10
N ASP A 9 -2.66 26.15 -18.31
CA ASP A 9 -2.29 26.51 -16.92
C ASP A 9 -2.62 25.44 -15.87
N LYS A 10 -3.36 24.39 -16.24
CA LYS A 10 -3.62 23.25 -15.34
C LYS A 10 -2.64 22.13 -15.67
N LEU A 11 -1.60 22.00 -14.85
CA LEU A 11 -0.75 20.80 -14.82
C LEU A 11 -1.61 19.54 -14.95
N GLU A 12 -1.26 18.71 -15.93
CA GLU A 12 -1.88 17.41 -16.15
C GLU A 12 -1.69 16.55 -14.90
N LEU A 13 -2.72 15.77 -14.56
CA LEU A 13 -2.71 14.96 -13.34
C LEU A 13 -1.52 13.98 -13.35
N ASP A 14 -1.21 13.41 -14.51
CA ASP A 14 -0.07 12.52 -14.75
C ASP A 14 1.25 13.16 -14.36
N ALA A 15 1.46 14.43 -14.74
CA ALA A 15 2.68 15.17 -14.40
C ALA A 15 2.79 15.40 -12.89
N ILE A 16 1.67 15.68 -12.21
CA ILE A 16 1.62 15.88 -10.75
C ILE A 16 1.95 14.57 -10.03
N LEU A 17 1.34 13.46 -10.47
CA LEU A 17 1.54 12.15 -9.87
C LEU A 17 2.97 11.63 -10.14
N LYS A 18 3.51 11.82 -11.35
CA LYS A 18 4.89 11.43 -11.69
C LYS A 18 5.91 12.16 -10.83
N LYS A 19 5.68 13.43 -10.51
CA LYS A 19 6.52 14.22 -9.59
C LYS A 19 6.46 13.73 -8.14
N SER A 20 5.34 13.14 -7.71
CA SER A 20 5.22 12.56 -6.37
C SER A 20 5.76 11.14 -6.23
N MET A 21 6.19 10.50 -7.32
CA MET A 21 6.74 9.15 -7.25
C MET A 21 8.09 9.17 -6.52
N VAL A 22 8.32 8.14 -5.71
CA VAL A 22 9.54 7.98 -4.92
C VAL A 22 10.36 6.83 -5.47
N GLN A 23 11.66 7.04 -5.64
CA GLN A 23 12.58 5.98 -6.04
C GLN A 23 12.79 5.01 -4.88
N HIS A 24 12.62 3.72 -5.11
CA HIS A 24 13.06 2.66 -4.21
C HIS A 24 13.72 1.54 -5.02
N ASN A 25 14.97 1.21 -4.68
CA ASN A 25 15.82 0.35 -5.52
C ASN A 25 15.85 0.85 -6.98
N LYS A 26 15.48 -0.01 -7.94
CA LYS A 26 15.50 0.30 -9.38
C LYS A 26 14.16 0.82 -9.92
N HIS A 27 13.13 0.96 -9.08
CA HIS A 27 11.78 1.32 -9.51
C HIS A 27 11.30 2.64 -8.87
N LYS A 28 10.42 3.34 -9.58
CA LYS A 28 9.69 4.50 -9.06
C LYS A 28 8.32 4.03 -8.61
N TYR A 29 7.97 4.31 -7.36
CA TYR A 29 6.68 3.92 -6.79
C TYR A 29 5.82 5.16 -6.55
N LEU A 30 4.53 5.05 -6.86
CA LEU A 30 3.54 6.03 -6.46
C LEU A 30 3.18 5.78 -4.97
N PRO A 31 3.48 6.71 -4.05
CA PRO A 31 3.15 6.54 -2.65
C PRO A 31 1.66 6.76 -2.42
N LEU A 32 1.00 5.81 -1.76
CA LEU A 32 -0.39 5.91 -1.34
C LEU A 32 -0.48 6.73 -0.05
N THR A 33 -0.67 8.03 -0.22
CA THR A 33 -0.80 9.01 0.87
C THR A 33 -2.17 9.69 0.79
N ALA A 34 -2.60 10.36 1.86
CA ALA A 34 -3.78 11.22 1.82
C ALA A 34 -3.74 12.22 0.65
N THR A 35 -2.56 12.81 0.41
CA THR A 35 -2.34 13.76 -0.68
C THR A 35 -2.50 13.11 -2.04
N THR A 36 -1.93 11.92 -2.26
CA THR A 36 -2.05 11.20 -3.54
C THR A 36 -3.50 10.81 -3.81
N ILE A 37 -4.20 10.27 -2.80
CA ILE A 37 -5.62 9.90 -2.87
C ILE A 37 -6.46 11.14 -3.21
N HIS A 38 -6.26 12.25 -2.50
CA HIS A 38 -6.97 13.50 -2.81
C HIS A 38 -6.71 13.99 -4.24
N ARG A 39 -5.46 13.90 -4.72
CA ARG A 39 -5.10 14.27 -6.09
C ARG A 39 -5.74 13.39 -7.15
N LEU A 40 -6.08 12.14 -6.83
CA LEU A 40 -6.78 11.22 -7.71
C LEU A 40 -8.31 11.46 -7.75
N SER A 41 -8.88 12.27 -6.86
CA SER A 41 -10.32 12.57 -6.86
C SER A 41 -10.87 13.07 -8.21
N PRO A 42 -10.21 14.01 -8.92
CA PRO A 42 -10.66 14.43 -10.25
C PRO A 42 -10.65 13.32 -11.30
N PHE A 43 -9.74 12.33 -11.16
CA PHE A 43 -9.70 11.16 -12.04
C PHE A 43 -10.91 10.25 -11.81
N TRP A 44 -11.22 9.94 -10.55
CA TRP A 44 -12.40 9.12 -10.22
C TRP A 44 -13.72 9.76 -10.62
N LYS A 45 -13.79 11.10 -10.61
CA LYS A 45 -14.95 11.89 -11.05
C LYS A 45 -15.01 12.09 -12.57
N GLY A 46 -14.07 11.55 -13.34
CA GLY A 46 -13.99 11.75 -14.79
C GLY A 46 -13.66 13.18 -15.24
N ALA A 47 -13.28 14.06 -14.31
CA ALA A 47 -13.00 15.47 -14.58
C ALA A 47 -11.60 15.71 -15.15
N LYS A 48 -10.64 14.83 -14.82
CA LYS A 48 -9.28 14.83 -15.41
C LYS A 48 -8.86 13.39 -15.72
N PRO A 49 -8.79 12.97 -16.99
CA PRO A 49 -8.31 11.63 -17.33
C PRO A 49 -6.81 11.50 -17.03
N ILE A 50 -6.38 10.26 -16.88
CA ILE A 50 -4.97 9.87 -16.83
C ILE A 50 -4.64 9.23 -18.18
N ALA A 51 -3.66 9.79 -18.89
CA ALA A 51 -3.29 9.30 -20.21
C ALA A 51 -2.41 8.06 -20.13
N ASP A 52 -1.56 7.99 -19.09
CA ASP A 52 -0.59 6.91 -18.89
C ASP A 52 -0.87 6.13 -17.60
N MET A 53 -1.65 5.04 -17.71
CA MET A 53 -1.98 4.17 -16.57
C MET A 53 -0.78 3.44 -15.98
N LYS A 54 0.38 3.40 -16.68
CA LYS A 54 1.62 2.80 -16.15
C LYS A 54 2.14 3.50 -14.90
N ILE A 55 1.66 4.71 -14.63
CA ILE A 55 1.92 5.41 -13.37
C ILE A 55 1.50 4.61 -12.13
N PHE A 56 0.57 3.67 -12.30
CA PHE A 56 0.06 2.78 -11.26
C PHE A 56 0.74 1.41 -11.23
N ASP A 57 1.70 1.13 -12.12
CA ASP A 57 2.41 -0.16 -12.18
C ASP A 57 3.12 -0.48 -10.86
N CYS A 58 3.61 0.55 -10.17
CA CYS A 58 4.39 0.45 -8.95
C CYS A 58 3.73 1.29 -7.84
N ILE A 59 3.14 0.64 -6.84
CA ILE A 59 2.47 1.31 -5.70
C ILE A 59 3.26 1.08 -4.42
N LYS A 60 3.43 2.14 -3.63
CA LYS A 60 4.03 2.08 -2.29
C LYS A 60 2.97 2.35 -1.23
N ILE A 61 2.78 1.40 -0.32
CA ILE A 61 2.01 1.57 0.91
C ILE A 61 3.00 1.71 2.06
N GLY A 62 2.98 2.86 2.74
CA GLY A 62 3.86 3.13 3.88
C GLY A 62 3.10 3.75 5.05
N HIS A 63 3.81 4.16 6.10
CA HIS A 63 3.22 4.72 7.33
C HIS A 63 2.22 5.87 7.11
N GLU A 64 2.38 6.65 6.04
CA GLU A 64 1.46 7.76 5.70
C GLU A 64 0.03 7.29 5.42
N ILE A 65 -0.17 6.01 5.08
CA ILE A 65 -1.50 5.43 4.89
C ILE A 65 -2.31 5.40 6.19
N ASN A 66 -1.64 5.38 7.34
CA ASN A 66 -2.29 5.36 8.65
C ASN A 66 -3.08 6.67 8.91
N ASN A 67 -2.79 7.74 8.16
CA ASN A 67 -3.50 9.02 8.22
C ASN A 67 -4.70 9.10 7.26
N VAL A 68 -4.98 8.03 6.52
CA VAL A 68 -6.08 7.98 5.55
C VAL A 68 -7.22 7.17 6.12
N HIS A 69 -8.45 7.68 6.00
CA HIS A 69 -9.63 6.85 6.21
C HIS A 69 -9.60 5.65 5.28
N ALA A 70 -9.92 4.50 5.85
CA ALA A 70 -9.82 3.26 5.16
C ALA A 70 -10.67 3.12 3.92
N ASP A 71 -11.91 3.59 3.98
CA ASP A 71 -12.84 3.45 2.87
C ASP A 71 -12.30 4.22 1.67
N HIS A 72 -11.65 5.36 1.91
CA HIS A 72 -10.93 6.11 0.88
C HIS A 72 -9.69 5.37 0.36
N ALA A 73 -8.96 4.66 1.22
CA ALA A 73 -7.80 3.87 0.80
C ALA A 73 -8.22 2.63 -0.01
N VAL A 74 -9.19 1.85 0.45
CA VAL A 74 -9.73 0.68 -0.28
C VAL A 74 -10.37 1.13 -1.58
N ALA A 75 -11.19 2.18 -1.58
CA ALA A 75 -11.80 2.70 -2.80
C ALA A 75 -10.74 3.18 -3.80
N ALA A 76 -9.68 3.85 -3.34
CA ALA A 76 -8.58 4.23 -4.21
C ALA A 76 -7.88 2.99 -4.79
N LEU A 77 -7.55 2.01 -3.95
CA LEU A 77 -6.91 0.76 -4.37
C LEU A 77 -7.78 -0.06 -5.33
N GLY A 78 -9.09 -0.13 -5.11
CA GLY A 78 -10.02 -0.80 -6.02
C GLY A 78 -10.10 -0.16 -7.41
N ARG A 79 -9.69 1.11 -7.55
CA ARG A 79 -9.68 1.84 -8.83
C ARG A 79 -8.37 1.77 -9.59
N ILE A 80 -7.23 1.67 -8.88
CA ILE A 80 -5.90 1.72 -9.51
C ILE A 80 -5.12 0.41 -9.37
N GLY A 81 -5.54 -0.45 -8.45
CA GLY A 81 -4.80 -1.65 -8.09
C GLY A 81 -4.77 -2.70 -9.19
N GLU A 82 -5.75 -2.72 -10.09
CA GLU A 82 -5.72 -3.61 -11.26
C GLU A 82 -4.51 -3.36 -12.17
N HIS A 83 -3.97 -2.14 -12.19
CA HIS A 83 -2.78 -1.80 -12.97
C HIS A 83 -1.48 -2.11 -12.22
N CYS A 84 -1.55 -2.38 -10.92
CA CYS A 84 -0.36 -2.58 -10.10
C CYS A 84 0.27 -3.95 -10.35
N THR A 85 1.56 -3.95 -10.69
CA THR A 85 2.38 -5.15 -10.88
C THR A 85 3.45 -5.29 -9.80
N HIS A 86 3.86 -4.17 -9.18
CA HIS A 86 4.87 -4.12 -8.12
C HIS A 86 4.33 -3.38 -6.89
N LEU A 87 4.19 -4.09 -5.77
CA LEU A 87 3.74 -3.52 -4.51
C LEU A 87 4.91 -3.43 -3.53
N LEU A 88 5.12 -2.24 -2.98
CA LEU A 88 6.10 -1.99 -1.94
C LEU A 88 5.37 -1.65 -0.63
N VAL A 89 5.56 -2.48 0.39
CA VAL A 89 4.98 -2.30 1.72
C VAL A 89 6.09 -1.87 2.69
N VAL A 90 6.01 -0.65 3.22
CA VAL A 90 6.95 -0.12 4.20
C VAL A 90 6.27 -0.07 5.56
N ALA A 91 6.65 -0.98 6.46
CA ALA A 91 6.15 -1.00 7.84
C ALA A 91 6.73 0.18 8.65
N PRO A 92 6.16 0.54 9.82
CA PRO A 92 4.98 -0.02 10.44
C PRO A 92 3.72 0.55 9.78
N ILE A 93 2.75 -0.33 9.50
CA ILE A 93 1.40 0.06 9.12
C ILE A 93 0.53 -0.31 10.30
N GLN A 94 0.15 0.72 11.06
CA GLN A 94 -0.66 0.59 12.25
C GLN A 94 -2.11 0.72 11.79
N THR A 95 -2.79 -0.41 11.71
CA THR A 95 -4.23 -0.49 11.50
C THR A 95 -5.00 -0.09 12.77
N SER A 96 -4.62 1.03 13.41
CA SER A 96 -5.18 1.70 14.59
C SER A 96 -5.45 0.90 15.88
N GLU A 97 -5.43 1.59 17.02
CA GLU A 97 -5.71 1.04 18.35
C GLU A 97 -7.17 0.59 18.56
N LEU A 98 -8.08 0.95 17.65
CA LEU A 98 -9.53 0.66 17.72
C LEU A 98 -10.01 -0.35 16.66
N GLY A 99 -9.09 -1.13 16.09
CA GLY A 99 -9.40 -2.12 15.08
C GLY A 99 -9.17 -1.65 13.65
N ASN A 100 -9.16 -2.65 12.77
CA ASN A 100 -8.95 -2.62 11.33
C ASN A 100 -9.25 -1.27 10.70
N VAL A 101 -8.23 -0.60 10.15
CA VAL A 101 -8.44 0.60 9.35
C VAL A 101 -9.41 0.21 8.23
N PHE A 102 -9.09 -0.76 7.37
CA PHE A 102 -9.84 -1.09 6.13
C PHE A 102 -11.23 -1.72 6.31
N ASN A 103 -11.69 -1.90 7.56
CA ASN A 103 -12.94 -2.57 7.89
C ASN A 103 -13.80 -1.78 8.91
N ARG A 104 -13.62 -0.46 9.00
CA ARG A 104 -14.29 0.39 10.00
C ARG A 104 -15.81 0.51 9.81
N GLU A 105 -16.31 0.37 8.59
CA GLU A 105 -17.73 0.61 8.29
C GLU A 105 -18.63 -0.65 8.41
N GLU A 106 -18.07 -1.86 8.48
CA GLU A 106 -18.87 -3.10 8.56
C GLU A 106 -19.15 -3.58 9.99
N GLY A 107 -18.77 -2.82 11.02
CA GLY A 107 -19.00 -3.20 12.43
C GLY A 107 -18.25 -4.47 12.86
N ASN A 108 -17.34 -4.97 12.03
CA ASN A 108 -16.57 -6.18 12.27
C ASN A 108 -15.29 -5.84 13.04
N VAL A 109 -15.39 -5.82 14.38
CA VAL A 109 -14.26 -5.64 15.29
C VAL A 109 -13.50 -6.98 15.44
N ALA A 110 -13.06 -7.54 14.32
CA ALA A 110 -12.12 -8.66 14.33
C ALA A 110 -10.69 -8.10 14.20
N PHE A 111 -9.75 -8.56 15.02
CA PHE A 111 -8.33 -8.19 14.95
C PHE A 111 -7.59 -8.75 13.71
N SER A 112 -8.31 -9.05 12.63
CA SER A 112 -7.77 -9.64 11.42
C SER A 112 -7.34 -8.56 10.44
N ASN A 113 -6.04 -8.33 10.40
CA ASN A 113 -5.37 -7.51 9.41
C ASN A 113 -5.88 -7.73 7.96
N ASP A 114 -6.55 -6.74 7.38
CA ASP A 114 -7.24 -6.81 6.06
C ASP A 114 -6.30 -6.90 4.85
N TRP A 115 -5.07 -7.36 5.02
CA TRP A 115 -4.12 -7.55 3.91
C TRP A 115 -4.67 -8.49 2.84
N GLU A 116 -5.55 -9.43 3.19
CA GLU A 116 -6.26 -10.24 2.20
C GLU A 116 -7.15 -9.39 1.29
N GLN A 117 -7.97 -8.50 1.86
CA GLN A 117 -8.83 -7.60 1.10
C GLN A 117 -8.00 -6.61 0.27
N ILE A 118 -6.92 -6.09 0.84
CA ILE A 118 -5.98 -5.19 0.14
C ILE A 118 -5.34 -5.93 -1.05
N LEU A 119 -4.89 -7.17 -0.86
CA LEU A 119 -4.27 -7.96 -1.91
C LEU A 119 -5.26 -8.32 -3.03
N ARG A 120 -6.56 -8.45 -2.74
CA ARG A 120 -7.60 -8.61 -3.78
C ARG A 120 -7.71 -7.39 -4.71
N CYS A 121 -7.33 -6.20 -4.26
CA CYS A 121 -7.26 -5.04 -5.14
C CYS A 121 -6.13 -5.12 -6.17
N PHE A 122 -5.19 -6.06 -6.05
CA PHE A 122 -4.02 -6.19 -6.92
C PHE A 122 -4.00 -7.53 -7.69
N PRO A 123 -4.98 -7.79 -8.58
CA PRO A 123 -5.07 -9.08 -9.29
C PRO A 123 -3.86 -9.35 -10.20
N ASN A 124 -3.19 -8.30 -10.69
CA ASN A 124 -2.05 -8.40 -11.60
C ASN A 124 -0.69 -8.29 -10.89
N LEU A 125 -0.67 -8.46 -9.56
CA LEU A 125 0.54 -8.33 -8.76
C LEU A 125 1.55 -9.43 -9.07
N LYS A 126 2.75 -9.03 -9.52
CA LYS A 126 3.85 -9.95 -9.86
C LYS A 126 4.96 -9.93 -8.81
N TRP A 127 5.19 -8.78 -8.19
CA TRP A 127 6.24 -8.58 -7.21
C TRP A 127 5.72 -7.85 -5.99
N LEU A 128 6.02 -8.37 -4.81
CA LEU A 128 5.73 -7.72 -3.53
C LEU A 128 7.02 -7.63 -2.73
N ALA A 129 7.36 -6.45 -2.21
CA ALA A 129 8.38 -6.31 -1.19
C ALA A 129 7.84 -5.78 0.13
N PHE A 130 8.26 -6.42 1.21
CA PHE A 130 8.15 -5.88 2.56
C PHE A 130 9.46 -5.21 2.96
N VAL A 131 9.40 -3.98 3.46
CA VAL A 131 10.55 -3.21 3.92
C VAL A 131 10.33 -2.77 5.36
N HIS A 132 11.32 -3.02 6.20
CA HIS A 132 11.41 -2.47 7.55
C HIS A 132 12.36 -1.27 7.58
N PRO A 133 11.91 -0.06 8.02
CA PRO A 133 12.77 1.10 8.20
C PRO A 133 13.84 0.84 9.25
N GLN A 134 15.03 1.40 9.06
CA GLN A 134 16.16 1.17 9.98
C GLN A 134 15.97 1.83 11.36
N ASP A 135 15.19 2.90 11.39
CA ASP A 135 14.95 3.77 12.54
C ASP A 135 13.74 3.36 13.39
N VAL A 136 12.98 2.35 12.94
CA VAL A 136 11.77 1.90 13.63
C VAL A 136 12.06 0.64 14.45
N PRO A 137 11.66 0.58 15.74
CA PRO A 137 11.79 -0.65 16.51
C PRO A 137 11.04 -1.83 15.89
N THR A 138 11.69 -2.99 15.81
CA THR A 138 11.19 -4.20 15.15
C THR A 138 9.77 -4.59 15.56
N ARG A 139 9.45 -4.43 16.86
CA ARG A 139 8.14 -4.77 17.44
C ARG A 139 6.96 -4.10 16.73
N PHE A 140 7.15 -2.91 16.17
CA PHE A 140 6.10 -2.17 15.49
C PHE A 140 5.82 -2.68 14.07
N SER A 141 6.75 -3.43 13.48
CA SER A 141 6.63 -4.00 12.14
C SER A 141 6.25 -5.49 12.15
N LEU A 142 6.36 -6.17 13.29
CA LEU A 142 6.01 -7.59 13.44
C LEU A 142 4.58 -7.88 13.01
N ALA A 143 3.62 -7.11 13.54
CA ALA A 143 2.21 -7.30 13.23
C ALA A 143 1.94 -7.18 11.73
N THR A 144 2.42 -6.11 11.09
CA THR A 144 2.28 -5.90 9.64
C THR A 144 2.91 -7.04 8.84
N PHE A 145 4.11 -7.49 9.22
CA PHE A 145 4.82 -8.56 8.52
C PHE A 145 4.08 -9.90 8.61
N HIS A 146 3.70 -10.32 9.81
CA HIS A 146 3.00 -11.59 10.02
C HIS A 146 1.66 -11.60 9.28
N ALA A 147 0.91 -10.52 9.41
CA ALA A 147 -0.35 -10.34 8.72
C ALA A 147 -0.24 -10.45 7.20
N LEU A 148 0.71 -9.70 6.62
CA LEU A 148 0.96 -9.70 5.19
C LEU A 148 1.41 -11.08 4.71
N ARG A 149 2.30 -11.73 5.47
CA ARG A 149 2.78 -13.09 5.15
C ARG A 149 1.64 -14.10 5.16
N THR A 150 0.77 -14.07 6.17
CA THR A 150 -0.42 -14.94 6.24
C THR A 150 -1.34 -14.69 5.05
N ALA A 151 -1.63 -13.43 4.73
CA ALA A 151 -2.47 -13.07 3.59
C ALA A 151 -1.88 -13.58 2.25
N ILE A 152 -0.56 -13.46 2.06
CA ILE A 152 0.12 -13.98 0.86
C ILE A 152 -0.03 -15.50 0.76
N VAL A 153 0.16 -16.24 1.86
CA VAL A 153 0.01 -17.70 1.88
C VAL A 153 -1.43 -18.10 1.55
N ASN A 154 -2.42 -17.42 2.13
CA ASN A 154 -3.83 -17.70 1.88
C ASN A 154 -4.25 -17.34 0.44
N HIS A 155 -3.58 -16.37 -0.19
CA HIS A 155 -3.86 -15.93 -1.55
C HIS A 155 -2.89 -16.47 -2.63
N GLN A 156 -1.94 -17.34 -2.28
CA GLN A 156 -0.91 -17.83 -3.22
C GLN A 156 -1.50 -18.54 -4.44
N SER A 157 -2.67 -19.17 -4.30
CA SER A 157 -3.39 -19.83 -5.40
C SER A 157 -4.15 -18.84 -6.30
N ALA A 158 -4.46 -17.64 -5.80
CA ALA A 158 -5.29 -16.64 -6.47
C ALA A 158 -4.48 -15.47 -7.04
N LEU A 159 -3.32 -15.16 -6.45
CA LEU A 159 -2.39 -14.15 -6.95
C LEU A 159 -1.38 -14.84 -7.85
N ALA A 160 -1.19 -14.33 -9.07
CA ALA A 160 -0.08 -14.71 -9.95
C ALA A 160 1.27 -14.13 -9.46
N LEU A 161 1.51 -14.18 -8.14
CA LEU A 161 2.65 -13.56 -7.48
C LEU A 161 3.91 -14.35 -7.82
N GLY A 162 4.72 -13.80 -8.73
CA GLY A 162 5.98 -14.41 -9.14
C GLY A 162 7.09 -14.31 -8.09
N LYS A 163 7.11 -13.24 -7.28
CA LYS A 163 8.15 -13.02 -6.27
C LYS A 163 7.65 -12.24 -5.05
N PHE A 164 7.98 -12.74 -3.86
CA PHE A 164 7.87 -12.02 -2.59
C PHE A 164 9.26 -11.79 -2.01
N GLU A 165 9.60 -10.53 -1.72
CA GLU A 165 10.91 -10.10 -1.22
C GLU A 165 10.75 -9.49 0.17
N VAL A 166 11.65 -9.87 1.09
CA VAL A 166 11.65 -9.36 2.46
C VAL A 166 12.96 -8.64 2.72
N ASN A 167 12.87 -7.33 2.78
CA ASN A 167 13.99 -6.42 3.02
C ASN A 167 13.95 -5.94 4.46
N ILE A 168 14.50 -6.78 5.34
CA ILE A 168 14.64 -6.50 6.77
C ILE A 168 16.14 -6.45 7.08
N PRO A 169 16.63 -5.39 7.76
CA PRO A 169 18.04 -5.34 8.19
C PRO A 169 18.41 -6.61 8.99
N PRO A 170 19.60 -7.23 8.78
CA PRO A 170 19.97 -8.49 9.43
C PRO A 170 19.83 -8.46 10.96
N ALA A 171 20.18 -7.34 11.59
CA ALA A 171 20.04 -7.13 13.04
C ALA A 171 18.57 -7.16 13.53
N VAL A 172 17.64 -6.78 12.66
CA VAL A 172 16.20 -6.77 12.93
C VAL A 172 15.61 -8.16 12.66
N LEU A 173 16.10 -8.88 11.64
CA LEU A 173 15.63 -10.23 11.28
C LEU A 173 15.80 -11.24 12.43
N ALA A 174 16.89 -11.14 13.21
CA ALA A 174 17.11 -11.98 14.38
C ALA A 174 15.97 -11.85 15.43
N ASN A 175 15.42 -10.64 15.60
CA ASN A 175 14.30 -10.38 16.49
C ASN A 175 12.96 -10.91 15.94
N PHE A 176 12.82 -11.02 14.61
CA PHE A 176 11.67 -11.68 13.99
C PHE A 176 11.68 -13.20 14.25
N ALA A 177 12.85 -13.84 14.27
CA ALA A 177 12.98 -15.28 14.48
C ALA A 177 12.78 -15.72 15.95
N HIS A 178 13.22 -14.92 16.93
CA HIS A 178 13.08 -15.24 18.35
C HIS A 178 11.64 -15.15 18.90
N ASN A 179 10.74 -14.43 18.22
CA ASN A 179 9.33 -14.33 18.62
C ASN A 179 8.44 -15.44 18.02
N VAL A 180 9.03 -16.44 17.33
CA VAL A 180 8.36 -17.62 16.76
C VAL A 180 8.73 -18.89 17.53
N ALA A 181 9.03 -18.77 18.83
CA ALA A 181 9.14 -19.95 19.68
C ALA A 181 7.74 -20.58 19.84
N PRO A 182 7.56 -21.89 19.60
CA PRO A 182 6.29 -22.55 19.84
C PRO A 182 5.92 -22.42 21.32
N ALA A 183 4.63 -22.15 21.59
CA ALA A 183 4.10 -22.12 22.95
C ALA A 183 4.53 -23.40 23.70
N PRO A 184 4.98 -23.29 24.97
CA PRO A 184 5.26 -24.48 25.76
C PRO A 184 3.96 -25.25 25.93
N THR A 185 3.90 -26.46 25.38
CA THR A 185 2.88 -27.45 25.72
C THR A 185 3.12 -27.88 27.16
N ASN A 186 2.21 -27.50 28.06
CA ASN A 186 2.07 -28.14 29.37
C ASN A 186 1.31 -29.46 29.22
#